data_AF-A0A8J7CYB3-F1
#
_entry.id   AF-A0A8J7CYB3-F1
#
_cell.length_a   1.000
_cell.length_b   1.000
_cell.length_c   1.000
_cell.angle_alpha   90.00
_cell.angle_beta   90.00
_cell.angle_gamma   90.00
#
_symmetry.space_group_name_H-M   'P 1'
#
loop_
_entity.id
_entity.type
_entity.pdbx_description
1 polymer ?
#
loop_
_entity_poly.entity_id
_entity_poly.type
_entity_poly.pdbx_seq_one_letter_code
_entity_poly.pdbx_strand_id
1 'polypeptide(L)' 'MDKLFIRGMEFYSYHGVFPEENRLGQLFIVDVECTLSLREAGLTDR' A
#
# COMPACT_ATOMS: atom_id res chain seq x y z
N MET A 1 -5.90 19.61 3.53
CA MET A 1 -5.98 18.23 4.03
C MET A 1 -4.70 17.57 3.58
N ASP A 2 -3.94 17.01 4.52
CA ASP A 2 -2.59 16.53 4.23
C ASP A 2 -2.66 15.09 3.72
N LYS A 3 -1.57 14.61 3.13
CA LYS A 3 -1.49 13.26 2.55
C LYS A 3 -0.23 12.54 3.01
N LEU A 4 -0.41 11.27 3.37
CA LEU A 4 0.66 10.31 3.59
C LEU A 4 0.70 9.34 2.41
N PHE A 5 1.89 9.07 1.88
CA PHE A 5 2.10 8.15 0.77
C PHE A 5 3.04 7.02 1.17
N ILE A 6 2.68 5.81 0.77
CA ILE A 6 3.60 4.67 0.74
C ILE A 6 3.55 4.14 -0.69
N ARG A 7 4.71 4.10 -1.37
CA ARG A 7 4.79 3.80 -2.80
C ARG A 7 5.65 2.57 -3.05
N GLY A 8 5.28 1.78 -4.05
CA GLY A 8 6.09 0.68 -4.55
C GLY A 8 6.23 -0.47 -3.55
N MET A 9 5.22 -0.73 -2.73
CA MET A 9 5.27 -1.89 -1.84
C MET A 9 5.11 -3.16 -2.66
N GLU A 10 6.10 -4.03 -2.61
CA GLU A 10 6.14 -5.27 -3.36
C GLU A 10 5.70 -6.45 -2.49
N PHE A 11 4.68 -7.18 -2.95
CA PHE A 11 4.17 -8.36 -2.29
C PHE A 11 4.11 -9.51 -3.28
N TYR A 12 4.77 -10.63 -2.97
CA TYR A 12 4.55 -11.86 -3.72
C TYR A 12 3.26 -12.51 -3.23
N SER A 13 2.28 -12.67 -4.12
CA SER A 13 0.96 -13.17 -3.76
C SER A 13 0.40 -14.14 -4.80
N TYR A 14 -0.62 -14.88 -4.36
CA TYR A 14 -1.34 -15.92 -5.11
C TYR A 14 -2.79 -15.48 -5.29
N HIS A 15 -3.01 -14.23 -5.69
CA HIS A 15 -4.32 -13.76 -6.13
C HIS A 15 -4.44 -13.91 -7.64
N GLY A 16 -5.63 -14.24 -8.12
CA GLY A 16 -5.95 -14.33 -9.54
C GLY A 16 -7.22 -15.13 -9.81
N VAL A 17 -7.79 -14.95 -11.00
CA VAL A 17 -9.00 -15.66 -11.42
C VAL A 17 -8.66 -17.08 -11.88
N PHE A 18 -7.51 -17.26 -12.53
CA PHE A 18 -7.10 -18.54 -13.07
C PHE A 18 -6.41 -19.41 -11.99
N PRO A 19 -6.64 -20.73 -11.98
CA PRO A 19 -5.97 -21.64 -11.05
C PRO A 19 -4.44 -21.52 -11.08
N GLU A 20 -3.86 -21.26 -12.24
CA GLU A 20 -2.41 -21.09 -12.42
C GLU A 20 -1.87 -19.84 -11.73
N GLU A 21 -2.63 -18.75 -11.66
CA GLU A 21 -2.21 -17.53 -10.93
C GLU A 21 -2.12 -17.81 -9.42
N ASN A 22 -3.11 -18.55 -8.90
CA ASN A 22 -3.14 -18.95 -7.49
C ASN A 22 -2.11 -20.06 -7.17
N ARG A 23 -1.56 -20.76 -8.18
CA ARG A 23 -0.53 -21.80 -8.02
C ARG A 23 0.89 -21.28 -8.17
N LEU A 24 1.14 -20.47 -9.20
CA LEU A 24 2.46 -19.94 -9.52
C LEU A 24 2.76 -18.68 -8.72
N GLY A 25 1.74 -17.85 -8.47
CA GLY A 25 1.91 -16.54 -7.84
C GLY A 25 2.55 -15.51 -8.77
N GLN A 26 2.48 -14.25 -8.34
CA GLN A 26 3.08 -13.11 -9.03
C GLN A 26 3.37 -11.96 -8.05
N LEU A 27 4.18 -11.00 -8.51
CA LEU A 27 4.47 -9.79 -7.76
C LEU A 27 3.31 -8.80 -7.90
N PHE A 28 2.80 -8.30 -6.77
CA PHE A 28 1.86 -7.18 -6.71
C PHE A 28 2.59 -5.96 -6.18
N ILE A 29 2.49 -4.85 -6.92
CA ILE A 29 3.05 -3.56 -6.52
C ILE A 29 1.88 -2.69 -6.04
N VAL A 30 1.95 -2.23 -4.79
CA VAL A 30 0.86 -1.51 -4.14
C VAL A 30 1.33 -0.12 -3.70
N ASP A 31 0.50 0.86 -4.03
CA ASP A 31 0.60 2.23 -3.54
C ASP A 31 -0.55 2.52 -2.57
N VAL A 32 -0.25 3.20 -1.48
CA VAL A 32 -1.23 3.67 -0.50
C VAL A 32 -1.16 5.19 -0.40
N GLU A 33 -2.32 5.83 -0.48
CA GLU A 33 -2.52 7.26 -0.21
C GLU A 33 -3.56 7.41 0.90
N CYS A 34 -3.13 7.96 2.04
CA CYS A 34 -4.02 8.28 3.16
C CYS A 34 -4.21 9.79 3.22
N THR A 35 -5.47 10.22 3.25
CA THR A 35 -5.84 11.62 3.43
C THR A 35 -6.27 11.85 4.87
N LEU A 36 -5.53 12.69 5.61
CA LEU A 36 -5.73 12.96 7.03
C LEU A 36 -5.15 14.32 7.43
N SER A 37 -5.49 14.86 8.61
CA SER A 37 -4.80 16.04 9.13
C SER A 37 -3.52 15.61 9.82
N LEU A 38 -2.39 16.16 9.39
CA LEU A 38 -1.07 15.94 10.01
C LEU A 38 -0.65 17.13 10.89
N ARG A 39 -1.57 18.07 11.12
CA ARG A 39 -1.29 19.31 11.86
C ARG A 39 -0.84 19.05 13.29
N GLU A 40 -1.52 18.15 14.01
CA GLU A 40 -1.14 17.82 15.40
C GLU A 40 0.25 17.18 15.43
N ALA A 41 0.47 16.16 14.60
CA ALA A 41 1.76 15.48 14.48
C ALA A 41 2.91 16.47 14.19
N GLY A 42 2.71 17.41 13.26
CA GLY A 42 3.70 18.44 12.94
C GLY A 42 3.92 19.49 14.05
N LEU A 43 2.99 19.65 14.99
CA LEU A 43 3.15 20.57 16.14
C LEU A 43 3.78 19.89 17.36
N THR A 44 3.47 18.61 17.58
CA THR A 44 3.88 17.89 18.79
C THR A 44 5.04 16.94 18.59
N ASP A 45 5.42 16.65 17.34
CA ASP A 45 6.40 15.63 16.96
C ASP A 45 6.04 14.24 17.55
N ARG A 46 4.74 13.91 17.50
CA ARG A 46 4.16 12.67 18.02
C ARG A 46 3.26 12.02 16.98
#